data_AF-A0A812S3J2-F1
#
_entry.id   AF-A0A812S3J2-F1
#
_cell.length_a   1.000
_cell.length_b   1.000
_cell.length_c   1.000
_cell.angle_alpha   90.00
_cell.angle_beta   90.00
_cell.angle_gamma   90.00
#
_symmetry.space_group_name_H-M   'P 1'
#
loop_
_entity.id
_entity.type
_entity.pdbx_description
1 polymer ?
#
loop_
_entity_poly.entity_id
_entity_poly.type
_entity_poly.pdbx_seq_one_letter_code
_entity_poly.pdbx_strand_id
1 'polypeptide(L)'
;RGLDDHILRSKGILWVAGMESSLIWHQAGSTGGIEAGTRWLHGNVDLLNWPKETPPEYREAPYGDMRQELVFIGRNFNKEALKRRLEQALVTGPEFQLGPDSWSQWPNPFRERVFGHNDQHAHERASSTASWKRRPASTRGRVLGKTARALRKRKRGGS
;
A
#
# COMPACT_ATOMS: atom_id res chain seq x y z
N ARG A 1 -1.69 -7.91 -16.81
CA ARG A 1 -3.05 -8.43 -16.64
C ARG A 1 -3.76 -7.58 -15.61
N GLY A 2 -4.82 -6.89 -16.00
CA GLY A 2 -5.61 -6.01 -15.14
C GLY A 2 -6.37 -6.75 -14.04
N LEU A 3 -7.19 -5.99 -13.33
CA LEU A 3 -8.21 -6.52 -12.43
C LEU A 3 -9.36 -7.18 -13.24
N ASP A 4 -10.21 -7.92 -12.55
CA ASP A 4 -11.43 -8.50 -13.10
C ASP A 4 -12.38 -7.39 -13.61
N ASP A 5 -12.94 -7.54 -14.81
CA ASP A 5 -13.83 -6.55 -15.47
C ASP A 5 -15.13 -6.31 -14.67
N HIS A 6 -15.47 -7.22 -13.75
CA HIS A 6 -16.59 -7.10 -12.83
C HIS A 6 -16.30 -6.16 -11.63
N ILE A 7 -15.07 -5.66 -11.48
CA ILE A 7 -14.70 -4.66 -10.48
C ILE A 7 -14.84 -3.26 -11.07
N LEU A 8 -15.84 -2.52 -10.58
CA LEU A 8 -16.17 -1.18 -11.03
C LEU A 8 -15.21 -0.13 -10.50
N ARG A 9 -14.77 -0.28 -9.24
CA ARG A 9 -13.86 0.64 -8.58
C ARG A 9 -13.02 -0.09 -7.55
N SER A 10 -11.79 0.36 -7.36
CA SER A 10 -10.98 -0.02 -6.22
C SER A 10 -10.12 1.14 -5.76
N LYS A 11 -9.78 1.14 -4.47
CA LYS A 11 -8.89 2.15 -3.87
C LYS A 11 -8.21 1.56 -2.66
N GLY A 12 -7.08 2.13 -2.30
CA GLY A 12 -6.43 1.73 -1.06
C GLY A 12 -5.02 2.25 -0.90
N ILE A 13 -4.44 1.83 0.21
CA ILE A 13 -3.06 2.12 0.58
C ILE A 13 -2.31 0.80 0.59
N LEU A 14 -1.15 0.77 -0.06
CA LEU A 14 -0.29 -0.39 -0.12
C LEU A 14 0.99 -0.09 0.65
N TRP A 15 1.38 -1.03 1.49
CA TRP A 15 2.75 -1.13 1.96
C TRP A 15 3.51 -2.09 1.04
N VAL A 16 4.48 -1.54 0.31
CA VAL A 16 5.45 -2.32 -0.45
C VAL A 16 6.77 -2.26 0.30
N ALA A 17 7.27 -3.40 0.72
CA ALA A 17 8.44 -3.38 1.58
C ALA A 17 9.67 -2.82 0.85
N GLY A 18 10.63 -2.36 1.66
CA GLY A 18 11.76 -1.47 1.30
C GLY A 18 11.37 -0.27 0.44
N MET A 19 10.13 0.19 0.59
CA MET A 19 9.74 1.56 0.32
C MET A 19 9.44 2.23 1.65
N GLU A 20 9.88 3.47 1.78
CA GLU A 20 9.67 4.29 2.98
C GLU A 20 8.34 5.05 2.95
N SER A 21 7.71 5.12 1.79
CA SER A 21 6.38 5.70 1.58
C SER A 21 5.33 4.65 1.31
N SER A 22 4.11 4.96 1.71
CA SER A 22 2.91 4.27 1.25
C SER A 22 2.73 4.46 -0.26
N LEU A 23 2.04 3.53 -0.90
CA LEU A 23 1.55 3.71 -2.28
C LEU A 23 0.03 3.80 -2.29
N ILE A 24 -0.51 4.76 -3.03
CA ILE A 24 -1.95 4.94 -3.17
C ILE A 24 -2.41 4.24 -4.43
N TRP A 25 -3.23 3.21 -4.26
CA TRP A 25 -3.90 2.50 -5.36
C TRP A 25 -5.25 3.14 -5.65
N HIS A 26 -5.57 3.31 -6.93
CA HIS A 26 -6.91 3.70 -7.35
C HIS A 26 -7.23 3.11 -8.73
N GLN A 27 -8.50 2.73 -8.92
CA GLN A 27 -9.03 2.33 -10.21
C GLN A 27 -10.52 2.63 -10.27
N ALA A 28 -11.00 3.06 -11.45
CA ALA A 28 -12.40 3.23 -11.81
C ALA A 28 -12.60 2.76 -13.26
N GLY A 29 -13.43 1.75 -13.46
CA GLY A 29 -13.59 1.09 -14.77
C GLY A 29 -12.25 0.52 -15.26
N SER A 30 -11.90 0.75 -16.52
CA SER A 30 -10.63 0.28 -17.09
C SER A 30 -9.42 1.14 -16.72
N THR A 31 -9.63 2.31 -16.10
CA THR A 31 -8.58 3.28 -15.77
C THR A 31 -8.16 3.13 -14.32
N GLY A 32 -6.86 3.15 -14.07
CA GLY A 32 -6.32 3.14 -12.72
C GLY A 32 -4.84 3.44 -12.70
N GLY A 33 -4.34 3.63 -11.49
CA GLY A 33 -2.98 4.07 -11.24
C GLY A 33 -2.49 3.69 -9.86
N ILE A 34 -1.21 3.95 -9.67
CA ILE A 34 -0.54 3.87 -8.38
C ILE A 34 0.34 5.09 -8.22
N GLU A 35 0.25 5.75 -7.08
CA GLU A 35 0.92 7.02 -6.79
C GLU A 35 1.68 6.94 -5.47
N ALA A 36 2.61 7.88 -5.25
CA ALA A 36 3.30 8.01 -3.98
C ALA A 36 2.31 8.55 -2.93
N GLY A 37 2.20 7.87 -1.80
CA GLY A 37 1.52 8.37 -0.62
C GLY A 37 2.49 9.02 0.36
N THR A 38 2.00 9.23 1.58
CA THR A 38 2.81 9.77 2.68
C THR A 38 3.91 8.79 3.10
N ARG A 39 5.04 9.32 3.57
CA ARG A 39 6.06 8.53 4.27
C ARG A 39 5.47 7.88 5.51
N TRP A 40 5.86 6.64 5.77
CA TRP A 40 5.55 5.97 7.03
C TRP A 40 6.27 6.66 8.18
N LEU A 41 5.65 6.76 9.35
CA LEU A 41 6.34 7.25 10.55
C LEU A 41 7.47 6.29 10.95
N HIS A 42 7.22 4.99 10.86
CA HIS A 42 8.20 3.96 11.15
C HIS A 42 9.38 4.02 10.18
N GLY A 43 10.59 4.05 10.73
CA GLY A 43 11.84 4.20 9.97
C GLY A 43 12.16 5.62 9.50
N ASN A 44 11.24 6.59 9.63
CA ASN A 44 11.45 7.97 9.15
C ASN A 44 11.31 9.05 10.24
N VAL A 45 10.61 8.74 11.34
CA VAL A 45 10.38 9.66 12.47
C VAL A 45 10.72 8.93 13.76
N ASP A 46 11.52 9.58 14.62
CA ASP A 46 11.80 9.08 15.98
C ASP A 46 10.48 8.86 16.75
N LEU A 47 10.34 7.71 17.40
CA LEU A 47 9.14 7.30 18.15
C LEU A 47 8.68 8.35 19.18
N LEU A 48 9.62 9.10 19.78
CA LEU A 48 9.30 10.19 20.72
C LEU A 48 8.56 11.36 20.04
N ASN A 49 8.78 11.55 18.74
CA ASN A 49 8.20 12.62 17.94
C ASN A 49 6.95 12.19 17.15
N TRP A 50 6.50 10.94 17.30
CA TRP A 50 5.26 10.50 16.67
C TRP A 50 4.05 11.26 17.20
N PRO A 51 3.07 11.62 16.35
CA PRO A 51 1.87 12.34 16.78
C PRO A 51 1.12 11.60 17.89
N LYS A 52 0.60 12.33 18.87
CA LYS A 52 -0.04 11.77 20.08
C LYS A 52 -1.33 11.00 19.77
N GLU A 53 -1.99 11.38 18.68
CA GLU A 53 -3.18 10.75 18.13
C GLU A 53 -2.89 9.45 17.37
N THR A 54 -1.61 9.11 17.14
CA THR A 54 -1.23 7.83 16.53
C THR A 54 -1.69 6.69 17.44
N PRO A 55 -2.50 5.74 16.94
CA PRO A 55 -2.99 4.64 17.77
C PRO A 55 -1.86 3.89 18.49
N PRO A 56 -2.02 3.58 19.80
CA PRO A 56 -0.97 2.97 20.62
C PRO A 56 -0.43 1.66 20.04
N GLU A 57 -1.28 0.85 19.41
CA GLU A 57 -0.90 -0.41 18.78
C GLU A 57 0.18 -0.26 17.70
N TYR A 58 0.30 0.93 17.08
CA TYR A 58 1.33 1.20 16.09
C TYR A 58 2.67 1.57 16.70
N ARG A 59 2.73 1.91 17.99
CA ARG A 59 4.01 2.15 18.66
C ARG A 59 4.65 0.84 19.10
N GLU A 60 3.82 -0.18 19.36
CA GLU A 60 4.24 -1.52 19.79
C GLU A 60 4.41 -2.51 18.62
N ALA A 61 3.85 -2.19 17.44
CA ALA A 61 3.95 -3.04 16.27
C ALA A 61 5.39 -3.08 15.70
N PRO A 62 5.88 -4.24 15.22
CA PRO A 62 7.26 -4.39 14.73
C PRO A 62 7.66 -3.42 13.61
N TYR A 63 6.70 -3.01 12.77
CA TYR A 63 6.90 -2.04 11.68
C TYR A 63 5.96 -0.83 11.82
N GLY A 64 5.61 -0.56 13.06
CA GLY A 64 4.80 0.54 13.50
C GLY A 64 3.55 0.84 12.67
N ASP A 65 3.60 1.95 11.91
CA ASP A 65 2.47 2.44 11.14
C ASP A 65 2.43 1.88 9.69
N MET A 66 3.25 0.91 9.32
CA MET A 66 3.18 0.36 7.97
C MET A 66 1.97 -0.59 7.81
N ARG A 67 1.01 -0.25 6.94
CA ARG A 67 -0.22 -1.04 6.72
C ARG A 67 -0.61 -1.14 5.24
N GLN A 68 -1.47 -2.11 4.95
CA GLN A 68 -2.14 -2.26 3.66
C GLN A 68 -3.66 -2.32 3.88
N GLU A 69 -4.40 -1.58 3.07
CA GLU A 69 -5.85 -1.57 3.06
C GLU A 69 -6.33 -1.38 1.63
N LEU A 70 -7.13 -2.31 1.12
CA LEU A 70 -7.70 -2.25 -0.22
C LEU A 70 -9.20 -2.47 -0.15
N VAL A 71 -9.93 -1.63 -0.87
CA VAL A 71 -11.38 -1.75 -1.03
C VAL A 71 -11.68 -1.98 -2.50
N PHE A 72 -12.51 -2.98 -2.76
CA PHE A 72 -13.00 -3.31 -4.10
C PHE A 72 -14.52 -3.22 -4.13
N ILE A 73 -15.05 -2.53 -5.14
CA ILE A 73 -16.48 -2.37 -5.39
C ILE A 73 -16.75 -2.92 -6.79
N GLY A 74 -17.62 -3.91 -6.86
CA GLY A 74 -17.92 -4.62 -8.11
C GLY A 74 -19.18 -5.46 -7.99
N ARG A 75 -19.60 -6.06 -9.09
CA ARG A 75 -20.78 -6.94 -9.14
C ARG A 75 -20.37 -8.27 -9.76
N ASN A 76 -20.67 -9.38 -9.08
CA ASN A 76 -20.40 -10.75 -9.55
C ASN A 76 -18.92 -11.08 -9.84
N PHE A 77 -17.96 -10.34 -9.25
CA PHE A 77 -16.55 -10.72 -9.33
C PHE A 77 -16.21 -11.85 -8.34
N ASN A 78 -15.23 -12.67 -8.69
CA ASN A 78 -14.81 -13.78 -7.83
C ASN A 78 -13.93 -13.27 -6.67
N LYS A 79 -14.57 -13.01 -5.52
CA LYS A 79 -13.91 -12.50 -4.30
C LYS A 79 -12.78 -13.40 -3.82
N GLU A 80 -12.98 -14.72 -3.81
CA GLU A 80 -11.98 -15.68 -3.34
C GLU A 80 -10.78 -15.75 -4.27
N ALA A 81 -11.00 -15.68 -5.59
CA ALA A 81 -9.90 -15.62 -6.55
C ALA A 81 -9.10 -14.32 -6.42
N LEU A 82 -9.78 -13.18 -6.23
CA LEU A 82 -9.11 -11.90 -5.96
C LEU A 82 -8.30 -11.96 -4.67
N LYS A 83 -8.90 -12.47 -3.59
CA LYS A 83 -8.24 -12.63 -2.29
C LYS A 83 -6.99 -13.49 -2.40
N ARG A 84 -7.08 -14.68 -3.03
CA ARG A 84 -5.91 -15.53 -3.27
C ARG A 84 -4.83 -14.83 -4.08
N ARG A 85 -5.19 -14.05 -5.09
CA ARG A 85 -4.22 -13.29 -5.90
C ARG A 85 -3.52 -12.20 -5.08
N LEU A 86 -4.22 -11.57 -4.13
CA LEU A 86 -3.63 -10.61 -3.20
C LEU A 86 -2.74 -11.31 -2.16
N GLU A 87 -3.19 -12.43 -1.59
CA GLU A 87 -2.42 -13.24 -0.64
C GLU A 87 -1.11 -13.75 -1.26
N GLN A 88 -1.13 -14.14 -2.54
CA GLN A 88 0.07 -14.53 -3.29
C GLN A 88 1.07 -13.38 -3.52
N ALA A 89 0.65 -12.13 -3.33
CA ALA A 89 1.51 -10.95 -3.44
C ALA A 89 2.09 -10.49 -2.09
N LEU A 90 1.69 -11.14 -0.98
CA LEU A 90 2.26 -10.88 0.34
C LEU A 90 3.65 -11.50 0.45
N VAL A 91 4.48 -10.93 1.32
CA VAL A 91 5.70 -11.64 1.74
C VAL A 91 5.33 -12.86 2.55
N THR A 92 6.05 -13.94 2.30
CA THR A 92 5.99 -15.12 3.15
C THR A 92 6.60 -14.86 4.52
N GLY A 93 6.31 -15.72 5.49
CA GLY A 93 6.90 -15.65 6.83
C GLY A 93 8.44 -15.57 6.81
N PRO A 94 9.15 -16.46 6.09
CA PRO A 94 10.60 -16.39 5.97
C PRO A 94 11.11 -15.11 5.30
N GLU A 95 10.48 -14.68 4.21
CA GLU A 95 10.82 -13.42 3.52
C GLU A 95 10.63 -12.19 4.42
N PHE A 96 9.64 -12.24 5.30
CA PHE A 96 9.38 -11.20 6.27
C PHE A 96 10.45 -11.11 7.36
N GLN A 97 11.10 -12.23 7.73
CA GLN A 97 12.21 -12.22 8.70
C GLN A 97 13.50 -11.59 8.14
N LEU A 98 13.63 -11.45 6.82
CA LEU A 98 14.82 -10.87 6.19
C LEU A 98 14.97 -9.35 6.45
N GLY A 99 13.87 -8.67 6.75
CA GLY A 99 13.88 -7.27 7.20
C GLY A 99 14.27 -6.20 6.16
N PRO A 100 14.20 -4.91 6.54
CA PRO A 100 14.34 -3.76 5.65
C PRO A 100 15.62 -3.69 4.82
N ASP A 101 16.74 -4.16 5.36
CA ASP A 101 18.03 -4.13 4.67
C ASP A 101 18.03 -5.07 3.46
N SER A 102 17.65 -6.34 3.67
CA SER A 102 17.52 -7.32 2.57
C SER A 102 16.47 -6.88 1.57
N TRP A 103 15.35 -6.42 2.10
CA TRP A 103 14.28 -5.84 1.34
C TRP A 103 14.82 -4.76 0.39
N SER A 104 15.48 -3.70 0.85
CA SER A 104 15.91 -2.58 -0.01
C SER A 104 16.57 -2.97 -1.35
N GLN A 105 17.15 -4.16 -1.44
CA GLN A 105 17.80 -4.76 -2.60
C GLN A 105 16.88 -5.51 -3.58
N TRP A 106 15.66 -5.92 -3.23
CA TRP A 106 14.83 -6.70 -4.17
C TRP A 106 14.32 -5.84 -5.32
N PRO A 107 14.13 -6.42 -6.53
CA PRO A 107 13.59 -5.70 -7.66
C PRO A 107 12.20 -5.13 -7.38
N ASN A 108 12.08 -3.80 -7.37
CA ASN A 108 10.83 -3.10 -7.08
C ASN A 108 10.34 -2.31 -8.30
N PRO A 109 9.31 -2.79 -9.02
CA PRO A 109 8.80 -2.11 -10.22
C PRO A 109 8.08 -0.78 -9.93
N PHE A 110 7.76 -0.48 -8.67
CA PHE A 110 7.11 0.76 -8.28
C PHE A 110 8.09 1.90 -8.03
N ARG A 111 9.36 1.59 -7.67
CA ARG A 111 10.37 2.62 -7.39
C ARG A 111 10.58 3.53 -8.61
N GLU A 112 10.85 2.93 -9.77
CA GLU A 112 11.03 3.68 -11.02
C GLU A 112 9.71 4.32 -11.51
N ARG A 113 8.57 3.64 -11.35
CA ARG A 113 7.30 4.14 -11.88
C ARG A 113 6.74 5.33 -11.10
N VAL A 114 6.88 5.31 -9.78
CA VAL A 114 6.26 6.27 -8.88
C VAL A 114 7.24 7.40 -8.51
N PHE A 115 8.54 7.11 -8.48
CA PHE A 115 9.58 8.08 -8.09
C PHE A 115 10.56 8.40 -9.22
N GLY A 116 10.35 7.90 -10.44
CA GLY A 116 11.30 8.01 -11.56
C GLY A 116 11.19 9.25 -12.44
N HIS A 117 10.50 10.32 -12.03
CA HIS A 117 10.65 11.64 -12.67
C HIS A 117 10.78 12.71 -11.59
N ASN A 118 12.01 13.15 -11.37
CA ASN A 118 12.30 14.41 -10.70
C ASN A 118 12.34 15.52 -11.76
N ASP A 119 11.21 15.79 -12.41
CA ASP A 119 11.05 16.96 -13.29
C ASP A 119 10.15 17.97 -12.59
N GLN A 120 10.81 18.85 -11.83
CA GLN A 120 10.52 20.28 -11.68
C GLN A 120 9.11 20.76 -12.08
N HIS A 121 8.09 20.50 -11.26
CA HIS A 121 6.90 21.36 -11.19
C HIS A 121 6.36 21.38 -9.75
N ALA A 122 7.18 21.89 -8.84
CA ALA A 122 6.67 22.48 -7.61
C ALA A 122 6.07 23.85 -7.94
N HIS A 123 4.84 23.86 -8.45
CA HIS A 123 3.97 25.04 -8.40
C HIS A 123 2.65 24.64 -7.76
N GLU A 124 2.58 24.91 -6.46
CA GLU A 124 1.50 25.71 -5.88
C GLU A 124 0.08 25.26 -6.22
N ARG A 125 -0.49 24.38 -5.38
CA ARG A 125 -1.91 24.47 -5.05
C ARG A 125 -2.09 24.45 -3.53
N ALA A 126 -2.23 25.66 -3.04
CA ALA A 126 -2.63 25.99 -1.69
C ALA A 126 -3.91 25.28 -1.26
N SER A 127 -3.94 25.00 0.05
CA SER A 127 -5.10 24.85 0.92
C SER A 127 -6.49 25.03 0.28
N SER A 128 -7.28 23.96 0.30
CA SER A 128 -8.71 24.08 0.45
C SER A 128 -9.19 23.09 1.51
N THR A 129 -9.51 23.64 2.67
CA THR A 129 -10.17 22.99 3.79
C THR A 129 -11.55 22.50 3.37
N ALA A 130 -11.69 21.20 3.10
CA ALA A 130 -12.99 20.55 3.02
C ALA A 130 -13.34 19.92 4.36
N SER A 131 -14.23 20.58 5.09
CA SER A 131 -14.85 20.14 6.35
C SER A 131 -15.56 18.78 6.17
N TRP A 132 -15.06 17.73 6.81
CA TRP A 132 -15.75 16.45 6.93
C TRP A 132 -16.58 16.43 8.22
N LYS A 133 -17.88 16.69 8.11
CA LYS A 133 -18.85 16.50 9.21
C LYS A 133 -18.99 15.01 9.54
N ARG A 134 -18.89 14.69 10.84
CA ARG A 134 -19.08 13.38 11.48
C ARG A 134 -20.42 12.72 11.11
N ARG A 135 -20.39 11.40 10.86
CA ARG A 135 -21.52 10.47 11.07
C ARG A 135 -21.00 9.17 11.72
N PRO A 136 -21.81 8.50 12.57
CA PRO A 136 -21.33 7.63 13.64
C PRO A 136 -20.91 6.23 13.17
N ALA A 137 -20.00 5.62 13.94
CA ALA A 137 -19.46 4.30 13.74
C ALA A 137 -20.46 3.19 14.12
N SER A 138 -20.62 2.19 13.25
CA SER A 138 -21.11 0.87 13.64
C SER A 138 -19.97 -0.17 13.50
N THR A 139 -19.67 -0.76 14.66
CA THR A 139 -19.29 -2.15 14.94
C THR A 139 -18.20 -2.85 14.10
N ARG A 140 -17.03 -2.96 14.75
CA ARG A 140 -16.09 -4.12 14.87
C ARG A 140 -15.57 -4.79 13.60
N GLY A 141 -14.23 -4.89 13.54
CA GLY A 141 -13.52 -5.86 12.72
C GLY A 141 -12.00 -5.65 12.79
N ARG A 142 -11.40 -5.90 13.96
CA ARG A 142 -9.95 -5.82 14.19
C ARG A 142 -9.30 -7.10 13.68
N VAL A 143 -8.47 -7.06 12.65
CA VAL A 143 -7.52 -8.16 12.34
C VAL A 143 -6.20 -7.59 11.82
N LEU A 144 -5.14 -8.13 12.40
CA LEU A 144 -3.74 -7.74 12.34
C LEU A 144 -3.16 -7.68 10.92
N GLY A 145 -2.46 -6.59 10.63
CA GLY A 145 -1.69 -6.41 9.41
C GLY A 145 -0.31 -7.07 9.50
N LYS A 146 0.06 -7.83 8.47
CA LYS A 146 1.45 -8.12 8.12
C LYS A 146 1.63 -7.94 6.60
N THR A 147 2.17 -6.78 6.25
CA THR A 147 3.40 -6.58 5.46
C THR A 147 3.50 -7.31 4.09
N ALA A 148 3.74 -6.57 3.00
CA ALA A 148 3.83 -7.10 1.63
C ALA A 148 5.11 -6.63 0.94
N ARG A 149 5.68 -7.45 0.06
CA ARG A 149 6.84 -7.10 -0.77
C ARG A 149 6.83 -7.81 -2.10
N ALA A 150 7.23 -7.02 -3.08
CA ALA A 150 7.24 -7.29 -4.51
C ALA A 150 8.10 -8.50 -4.93
N LEU A 151 7.51 -9.36 -5.77
CA LEU A 151 8.24 -10.27 -6.64
C LEU A 151 8.15 -9.80 -8.09
N ARG A 152 9.31 -9.56 -8.71
CA ARG A 152 9.47 -9.35 -10.16
C ARG A 152 9.74 -10.70 -10.81
N LYS A 153 8.86 -11.13 -11.72
CA LYS A 153 9.16 -12.22 -12.66
C LYS A 153 10.24 -11.79 -13.64
N ARG A 154 11.12 -12.71 -14.02
CA ARG A 154 11.61 -12.79 -15.39
C ARG A 154 11.50 -14.22 -15.91
N LYS A 155 11.08 -14.30 -17.16
CA LYS A 155 10.73 -15.47 -17.98
C LYS A 155 11.85 -15.67 -19.02
N ARG A 156 11.87 -16.86 -19.64
CA ARG A 156 12.50 -17.32 -20.92
C ARG A 156 13.61 -18.34 -20.64
N GLY A 157 13.74 -19.47 -21.33
CA GLY A 157 13.07 -20.14 -22.48
C GLY A 157 13.42 -21.63 -22.35
N GLY A 158 12.73 -22.61 -22.93
CA GLY A 158 12.43 -22.72 -24.35
C GLY A 158 13.58 -23.39 -25.10
N SER A 159 13.79 -24.69 -24.89
CA SER A 159 13.76 -25.74 -25.93
C SER A 159 13.76 -27.12 -25.28
#